data_AF-A0ABD3NV72-F1
#
_entry.id   AF-A0ABD3NV72-F1
#
_cell.length_a   1.000
_cell.length_b   1.000
_cell.length_c   1.000
_cell.angle_alpha   90.00
_cell.angle_beta   90.00
_cell.angle_gamma   90.00
#
_symmetry.space_group_name_H-M   'P 1'
#
loop_
_entity.id
_entity.type
_entity.pdbx_description
1 polymer ?
#
loop_
_entity_poly.entity_id
_entity_poly.type
_entity_poly.pdbx_seq_one_letter_code
_entity_poly.pdbx_strand_id
1 'polypeptide(L)'
;MTRSTVAAAMLRKKGAMEKNTAKEDGESPVKWQKSDGKKFLRKGLWNLHSSDPHFSEYPLKNFTTNFKNLKKKVLNLMNRLFHSTRSLILDHLHTKQGYPHWNRHPAKEHLEDDVYKRIADTMVPSELRMMQTSYQDFPQDIFYVRVHAKKRKQMEQTFWIAKRNKTALQRHLKEAAEFRKNRAGIKS
;
A
#
# COMPACT_ATOMS: atom_id res chain seq x y z
N MET A 1 -57.70 -7.26 29.42
CA MET A 1 -58.10 -6.64 28.14
C MET A 1 -57.31 -5.35 27.94
N THR A 2 -57.02 -5.03 26.66
CA THR A 2 -56.28 -3.88 26.11
C THR A 2 -54.76 -4.06 25.92
N ARG A 3 -54.36 -4.34 24.66
CA ARG A 3 -53.05 -3.98 24.10
C ARG A 3 -53.31 -2.86 23.11
N SER A 4 -52.79 -1.67 23.40
CA SER A 4 -52.82 -0.51 22.52
C SER A 4 -51.50 -0.44 21.75
N THR A 5 -51.61 -0.43 20.43
CA THR A 5 -50.51 -0.40 19.47
C THR A 5 -50.25 1.05 19.08
N VAL A 6 -49.08 1.60 19.42
CA VAL A 6 -48.64 2.91 18.89
C VAL A 6 -47.71 2.63 17.71
N ALA A 7 -48.23 2.85 16.49
CA ALA A 7 -47.46 2.81 15.26
C ALA A 7 -46.87 4.21 14.98
N ALA A 8 -45.55 4.30 14.98
CA ALA A 8 -44.82 5.49 14.53
C ALA A 8 -44.85 5.59 12.99
N ALA A 9 -45.41 6.67 12.48
CA ALA A 9 -45.40 7.01 11.07
C ALA A 9 -44.02 7.58 10.67
N MET A 10 -43.32 6.90 9.76
CA MET A 10 -42.22 7.51 9.00
C MET A 10 -42.64 7.67 7.54
N LEU A 11 -42.78 8.93 7.14
CA LEU A 11 -42.98 9.40 5.77
C LEU A 11 -41.82 8.92 4.88
N ARG A 12 -42.06 7.98 3.97
CA ARG A 12 -41.17 7.76 2.82
C ARG A 12 -41.74 8.53 1.62
N LYS A 13 -41.05 9.61 1.26
CA LYS A 13 -41.18 10.30 -0.04
C LYS A 13 -41.06 9.26 -1.16
N LYS A 14 -42.18 8.87 -1.76
CA LYS A 14 -42.21 8.24 -3.09
C LYS A 14 -41.87 9.35 -4.08
N GLY A 15 -40.63 9.36 -4.56
CA GLY A 15 -40.27 10.08 -5.78
C GLY A 15 -41.18 9.60 -6.91
N ALA A 16 -41.80 10.55 -7.58
CA ALA A 16 -42.70 10.35 -8.70
C ALA A 16 -42.01 9.51 -9.78
N MET A 17 -42.49 8.29 -9.98
CA MET A 17 -42.32 7.60 -11.25
C MET A 17 -43.35 8.24 -12.18
N GLU A 18 -42.93 9.24 -12.94
CA GLU A 18 -43.69 9.75 -14.09
C GLU A 18 -43.92 8.56 -15.03
N LYS A 19 -45.15 8.02 -14.97
CA LYS A 19 -45.67 7.14 -15.98
C LYS A 19 -45.85 8.00 -17.22
N ASN A 20 -44.93 7.87 -18.17
CA ASN A 20 -45.15 8.32 -19.54
C ASN A 20 -46.36 7.56 -20.08
N THR A 21 -47.54 8.16 -20.00
CA THR A 21 -48.73 7.76 -20.74
C THR A 21 -48.48 8.14 -22.19
N ALA A 22 -47.88 7.23 -22.96
CA ALA A 22 -48.03 7.26 -24.40
C ALA A 22 -49.52 7.03 -24.69
N LYS A 23 -50.17 8.04 -25.27
CA LYS A 23 -51.48 7.90 -25.86
C LYS A 23 -51.40 6.78 -26.89
N GLU A 24 -52.31 5.81 -26.80
CA GLU A 24 -52.53 4.82 -27.85
C GLU A 24 -53.20 5.50 -29.03
N ASP A 25 -52.41 6.26 -29.78
CA ASP A 25 -52.67 6.48 -31.19
C ASP A 25 -52.19 5.19 -31.87
N GLY A 26 -53.05 4.54 -32.67
CA GLY A 26 -52.89 3.19 -33.22
C GLY A 26 -51.72 2.98 -34.21
N GLU A 27 -50.56 3.58 -33.99
CA GLU A 27 -49.33 3.29 -34.70
C GLU A 27 -48.52 2.21 -33.96
N SER A 28 -48.29 1.10 -34.67
CA SER A 28 -47.44 0.00 -34.19
C SER A 28 -46.09 0.53 -33.68
N PRO A 29 -45.55 0.00 -32.56
CA PRO A 29 -44.27 0.42 -32.02
C PRO A 29 -43.20 0.47 -33.12
N VAL A 30 -42.60 1.64 -33.32
CA VAL A 30 -41.55 1.82 -34.31
C VAL A 30 -40.48 0.76 -34.05
N LYS A 31 -40.36 -0.20 -34.98
CA LYS A 31 -39.38 -1.28 -34.90
C LYS A 31 -38.04 -0.67 -34.49
N TRP A 32 -37.37 -1.21 -33.46
CA TRP A 32 -36.11 -0.68 -32.89
C TRP A 32 -35.04 -0.32 -33.95
N GLN A 33 -35.12 -0.96 -35.12
CA GLN A 33 -34.29 -0.66 -36.28
C GLN A 33 -34.45 0.78 -36.83
N LYS A 34 -35.58 1.44 -36.60
CA LYS A 34 -35.94 2.80 -37.03
C LYS A 34 -36.01 3.81 -35.88
N SER A 35 -35.76 3.39 -34.64
CA SER A 35 -35.83 4.27 -33.46
C SER A 35 -34.72 5.32 -33.47
N ASP A 36 -34.98 6.46 -32.84
CA ASP A 36 -34.00 7.54 -32.73
C ASP A 36 -32.79 7.13 -31.89
N GLY A 37 -32.97 6.29 -30.88
CA GLY A 37 -31.86 5.71 -30.10
C GLY A 37 -30.85 4.98 -30.97
N LYS A 38 -31.30 4.23 -31.99
CA LYS A 38 -30.38 3.56 -32.94
C LYS A 38 -29.70 4.56 -33.88
N LYS A 39 -30.37 5.65 -34.26
CA LYS A 39 -29.77 6.74 -35.06
C LYS A 39 -28.68 7.46 -34.26
N PHE A 40 -28.92 7.77 -32.99
CA PHE A 40 -27.94 8.40 -32.09
C PHE A 40 -26.69 7.53 -31.90
N LEU A 41 -26.87 6.22 -31.67
CA LEU A 41 -25.74 5.29 -31.56
C LEU A 41 -24.92 5.19 -32.85
N ARG A 42 -25.58 5.19 -34.02
CA ARG A 42 -24.89 5.23 -35.32
C ARG A 42 -24.11 6.52 -35.51
N LYS A 43 -24.69 7.67 -35.16
CA LYS A 43 -24.04 8.99 -35.28
C LYS A 43 -22.82 9.10 -34.36
N GLY A 44 -22.92 8.62 -33.12
CA GLY A 44 -21.78 8.59 -32.20
C GLY A 44 -20.63 7.70 -32.69
N LEU A 45 -20.94 6.58 -33.34
CA LEU A 45 -19.94 5.69 -33.92
C LEU A 45 -19.26 6.31 -35.15
N TRP A 46 -20.02 7.02 -35.97
CA TRP A 46 -19.52 7.76 -37.13
C TRP A 46 -18.57 8.88 -36.71
N ASN A 47 -18.97 9.66 -35.69
CA ASN A 47 -18.13 10.73 -35.14
C ASN A 47 -16.79 10.20 -34.60
N LEU A 48 -16.78 9.01 -34.00
CA LEU A 48 -15.55 8.35 -33.54
C LEU A 48 -14.69 7.80 -34.68
N HIS A 49 -15.32 7.32 -35.75
CA HIS A 49 -14.60 6.87 -36.96
C HIS A 49 -13.94 8.05 -37.68
N SER A 50 -14.60 9.21 -37.69
CA SER A 50 -14.09 10.44 -38.30
C SER A 50 -13.22 11.29 -37.39
N SER A 51 -13.04 10.92 -36.11
CA SER A 51 -12.27 11.74 -35.16
C SER A 51 -10.76 11.63 -35.35
N ASP A 52 -10.28 10.50 -35.88
CA ASP A 52 -8.85 10.26 -36.10
C ASP A 52 -8.64 9.73 -37.54
N PRO A 53 -7.69 10.31 -38.31
CA PRO A 53 -7.34 9.81 -39.64
C PRO A 53 -7.05 8.31 -39.68
N HIS A 54 -6.44 7.75 -38.65
CA HIS A 54 -6.08 6.32 -38.62
C HIS A 54 -7.31 5.40 -38.48
N PHE A 55 -8.42 5.90 -37.93
CA PHE A 55 -9.66 5.13 -37.88
C PHE A 55 -10.39 5.10 -39.23
N SER A 56 -10.19 6.15 -40.04
CA SER A 56 -10.81 6.28 -41.36
C SER A 56 -10.29 5.27 -42.40
N GLU A 57 -9.09 4.71 -42.19
CA GLU A 57 -8.51 3.65 -43.01
C GLU A 57 -9.30 2.33 -42.95
N TYR A 58 -10.08 2.12 -41.89
CA TYR A 58 -10.85 0.90 -41.70
C TYR A 58 -12.28 1.04 -42.21
N PRO A 59 -12.81 0.08 -43.01
CA PRO A 59 -14.17 0.12 -43.49
C PRO A 59 -15.20 0.17 -42.35
N LEU A 60 -16.12 1.15 -42.42
CA LEU A 60 -17.15 1.39 -41.41
C LEU A 60 -18.01 0.16 -41.12
N LYS A 61 -18.23 -0.70 -42.12
CA LYS A 61 -18.99 -1.96 -42.02
C LYS A 61 -18.47 -2.87 -40.90
N ASN A 62 -17.16 -2.88 -40.66
CA ASN A 62 -16.52 -3.74 -39.66
C ASN A 62 -16.00 -2.97 -38.44
N PHE A 63 -16.01 -1.64 -38.49
CA PHE A 63 -15.47 -0.77 -37.44
C PHE A 63 -16.10 -1.04 -36.07
N THR A 64 -17.42 -1.22 -36.01
CA THR A 64 -18.13 -1.50 -34.74
C THR A 64 -17.61 -2.76 -34.05
N THR A 65 -17.46 -3.84 -34.82
CA THR A 65 -17.02 -5.14 -34.32
C THR A 65 -15.55 -5.10 -33.93
N ASN A 66 -14.71 -4.51 -34.78
CA ASN A 66 -13.29 -4.35 -34.54
C ASN A 66 -13.02 -3.49 -33.30
N PHE A 67 -13.76 -2.39 -33.13
CA PHE A 67 -13.64 -1.51 -31.99
C PHE A 67 -14.06 -2.17 -30.67
N LYS A 68 -15.16 -2.96 -30.69
CA LYS A 68 -15.55 -3.77 -29.52
C LYS A 68 -14.48 -4.80 -29.15
N ASN A 69 -13.92 -5.48 -30.15
CA ASN A 69 -12.85 -6.44 -29.96
C ASN A 69 -11.56 -5.78 -29.45
N LEU A 70 -11.22 -4.60 -29.96
CA LEU A 70 -10.08 -3.80 -29.52
C LEU A 70 -10.25 -3.39 -28.06
N LYS A 71 -11.41 -2.83 -27.67
CA LYS A 71 -11.73 -2.50 -26.28
C LYS A 71 -11.56 -3.70 -25.36
N LYS A 72 -12.08 -4.87 -25.76
CA LYS A 72 -11.94 -6.12 -24.99
C LYS A 72 -10.47 -6.53 -24.84
N LYS A 73 -9.67 -6.43 -25.92
CA LYS A 73 -8.23 -6.74 -25.89
C LYS A 73 -7.45 -5.76 -25.00
N VAL A 74 -7.72 -4.46 -25.09
CA VAL A 74 -7.09 -3.43 -24.25
C VAL A 74 -7.43 -3.65 -22.79
N LEU A 75 -8.71 -3.88 -22.46
CA LEU A 75 -9.13 -4.16 -21.09
C LEU A 75 -8.45 -5.42 -20.53
N ASN A 76 -8.38 -6.49 -21.33
CA ASN A 76 -7.68 -7.70 -20.94
C ASN A 76 -6.17 -7.47 -20.74
N LEU A 77 -5.54 -6.66 -21.58
CA LEU A 77 -4.13 -6.31 -21.45
C LEU A 77 -3.89 -5.49 -20.18
N MET A 78 -4.72 -4.48 -19.92
CA MET A 78 -4.65 -3.68 -18.69
C MET A 78 -4.82 -4.52 -17.45
N ASN A 79 -5.79 -5.45 -17.43
CA ASN A 79 -5.95 -6.39 -16.33
C ASN A 79 -4.72 -7.29 -16.16
N ARG A 80 -4.15 -7.81 -17.25
CA ARG A 80 -2.91 -8.61 -17.19
C ARG A 80 -1.73 -7.82 -16.64
N LEU A 81 -1.53 -6.60 -17.11
CA LEU A 81 -0.49 -5.71 -16.60
C LEU A 81 -0.72 -5.43 -15.12
N PHE A 82 -1.95 -5.10 -14.71
CA PHE A 82 -2.26 -4.87 -13.31
C PHE A 82 -1.96 -6.10 -12.43
N HIS A 83 -2.36 -7.30 -12.85
CA HIS A 83 -2.05 -8.54 -12.13
C HIS A 83 -0.54 -8.83 -12.10
N SER A 84 0.17 -8.63 -13.21
CA SER A 84 1.61 -8.83 -13.31
C SER A 84 2.37 -7.84 -12.41
N THR A 85 2.07 -6.55 -12.50
CA THR A 85 2.70 -5.51 -11.69
C THR A 85 2.38 -5.70 -10.21
N ARG A 86 1.13 -6.07 -9.87
CA ARG A 86 0.76 -6.40 -8.50
C ARG A 86 1.52 -7.61 -7.98
N SER A 87 1.70 -8.67 -8.77
CA SER A 87 2.50 -9.84 -8.40
C SER A 87 3.95 -9.45 -8.14
N LEU A 88 4.57 -8.68 -9.05
CA LEU A 88 5.95 -8.22 -8.91
C LEU A 88 6.15 -7.34 -7.66
N ILE A 89 5.19 -6.46 -7.36
CA ILE A 89 5.22 -5.62 -6.17
C ILE A 89 5.05 -6.49 -4.91
N LEU A 90 4.10 -7.44 -4.91
CA LEU A 90 3.85 -8.30 -3.77
C LEU A 90 5.05 -9.21 -3.46
N ASP A 91 5.65 -9.79 -4.50
CA ASP A 91 6.86 -10.63 -4.45
C ASP A 91 8.06 -9.85 -3.93
N HIS A 92 8.12 -8.54 -4.21
CA HIS A 92 9.20 -7.69 -3.73
C HIS A 92 8.99 -7.19 -2.28
N LEU A 93 7.75 -7.16 -1.82
CA LEU A 93 7.39 -6.71 -0.47
C LEU A 93 7.31 -7.85 0.55
N HIS A 94 7.07 -9.08 0.10
CA HIS A 94 6.95 -10.25 0.98
C HIS A 94 8.11 -11.22 0.79
N THR A 95 8.39 -11.96 1.84
CA THR A 95 9.30 -13.10 1.76
C THR A 95 8.59 -14.30 1.12
N LYS A 96 9.36 -15.29 0.65
CA LYS A 96 8.81 -16.58 0.16
C LYS A 96 7.93 -17.30 1.19
N GLN A 97 8.04 -16.93 2.46
CA GLN A 97 7.29 -17.48 3.59
C GLN A 97 5.97 -16.72 3.85
N GLY A 98 5.63 -15.71 3.05
CA GLY A 98 4.32 -15.04 3.08
C GLY A 98 4.20 -13.84 4.03
N TYR A 99 5.23 -13.52 4.81
CA TYR A 99 5.25 -12.31 5.65
C TYR A 99 6.11 -11.19 5.04
N PRO A 100 5.89 -9.91 5.42
CA PRO A 100 6.59 -8.77 4.82
C PRO A 100 8.11 -8.82 4.98
N HIS A 101 8.84 -8.14 4.09
CA HIS A 101 10.28 -8.04 4.17
C HIS A 101 10.70 -7.05 5.27
N TRP A 102 11.37 -7.55 6.33
CA TRP A 102 11.75 -6.77 7.52
C TRP A 102 12.36 -5.40 7.21
N ASN A 103 13.33 -5.33 6.29
CA ASN A 103 14.07 -4.10 6.02
C ASN A 103 13.25 -2.99 5.35
N ARG A 104 12.07 -3.33 4.82
CA ARG A 104 11.16 -2.41 4.11
C ARG A 104 9.86 -2.21 4.86
N HIS A 105 9.74 -2.79 6.05
CA HIS A 105 8.55 -2.73 6.87
C HIS A 105 8.74 -1.70 8.01
N PRO A 106 7.70 -0.92 8.37
CA PRO A 106 7.78 0.05 9.47
C PRO A 106 8.19 -0.56 10.81
N ALA A 107 7.90 -1.85 11.03
CA ALA A 107 8.34 -2.60 12.21
C ALA A 107 9.84 -2.49 12.51
N LYS A 108 10.69 -2.31 11.48
CA LYS A 108 12.12 -2.13 11.70
C LYS A 108 12.43 -0.84 12.44
N GLU A 109 11.82 0.27 12.01
CA GLU A 109 12.03 1.60 12.58
C GLU A 109 11.45 1.68 13.99
N HIS A 110 10.26 1.13 14.19
CA HIS A 110 9.66 1.05 15.51
C HIS A 110 10.53 0.24 16.49
N LEU A 111 11.08 -0.91 16.06
CA LEU A 111 11.95 -1.70 16.93
C LEU A 111 13.26 -0.96 17.23
N GLU A 112 13.76 -0.19 16.28
CA GLU A 112 14.91 0.71 16.48
C GLU A 112 14.65 1.73 17.58
N ASP A 113 13.49 2.39 17.53
CA ASP A 113 13.06 3.36 18.53
C ASP A 113 12.82 2.72 19.91
N ASP A 114 12.16 1.58 19.96
CA ASP A 114 11.84 0.89 21.22
C ASP A 114 13.11 0.38 21.92
N VAL A 115 14.09 -0.10 21.16
CA VAL A 115 15.40 -0.50 21.67
C VAL A 115 16.19 0.73 22.12
N TYR A 116 16.13 1.83 21.37
CA TYR A 116 16.78 3.09 21.76
C TYR A 116 16.21 3.65 23.07
N LYS A 117 14.88 3.64 23.21
CA LYS A 117 14.15 4.06 24.43
C LYS A 117 14.24 3.06 25.59
N ARG A 118 14.92 1.93 25.40
CA ARG A 118 15.01 0.80 26.35
C ARG A 118 13.66 0.16 26.74
N ILE A 119 12.60 0.43 25.99
CA ILE A 119 11.30 -0.23 26.17
C ILE A 119 11.45 -1.73 25.90
N ALA A 120 12.26 -2.09 24.90
CA ALA A 120 12.53 -3.49 24.61
C ALA A 120 13.19 -4.23 25.79
N ASP A 121 13.83 -3.54 26.74
CA ASP A 121 14.48 -4.13 27.92
C ASP A 121 13.56 -4.28 29.14
N THR A 122 12.44 -3.56 29.18
CA THR A 122 11.52 -3.61 30.33
C THR A 122 10.55 -4.78 30.27
N MET A 123 10.34 -5.37 29.09
CA MET A 123 9.33 -6.39 28.85
C MET A 123 9.83 -7.52 27.96
N VAL A 124 9.10 -8.64 27.95
CA VAL A 124 9.46 -9.78 27.10
C VAL A 124 9.08 -9.52 25.64
N PRO A 125 9.80 -10.12 24.66
CA PRO A 125 9.50 -9.92 23.23
C PRO A 125 8.05 -10.23 22.83
N SER A 126 7.36 -11.11 23.57
CA SER A 126 5.93 -11.38 23.34
C SER A 126 5.04 -10.17 23.60
N GLU A 127 5.24 -9.53 24.75
CA GLU A 127 4.47 -8.35 25.16
C GLU A 127 4.78 -7.18 24.23
N LEU A 128 6.07 -6.99 23.92
CA LEU A 128 6.50 -5.97 22.96
C LEU A 128 5.80 -6.13 21.61
N ARG A 129 5.68 -7.37 21.09
CA ARG A 129 4.98 -7.66 19.84
C ARG A 129 3.51 -7.28 19.89
N MET A 130 2.86 -7.44 21.04
CA MET A 130 1.45 -7.13 21.19
C MET A 130 1.18 -5.62 21.28
N MET A 131 2.15 -4.82 21.71
CA MET A 131 2.00 -3.37 21.82
C MET A 131 1.81 -2.66 20.48
N GLN A 132 2.30 -3.24 19.38
CA GLN A 132 2.29 -2.58 18.09
C GLN A 132 1.80 -3.49 16.98
N THR A 133 0.82 -3.00 16.23
CA THR A 133 0.22 -3.74 15.10
C THR A 133 1.26 -4.14 14.06
N SER A 134 2.24 -3.27 13.77
CA SER A 134 3.29 -3.56 12.78
C SER A 134 4.19 -4.76 13.14
N TYR A 135 4.30 -5.12 14.42
CA TYR A 135 5.05 -6.29 14.85
C TYR A 135 4.27 -7.59 14.66
N GLN A 136 2.94 -7.49 14.65
CA GLN A 136 2.06 -8.64 14.52
C GLN A 136 2.06 -9.21 13.09
N ASP A 137 2.47 -8.41 12.10
CA ASP A 137 2.66 -8.82 10.70
C ASP A 137 3.77 -9.87 10.51
N PHE A 138 4.60 -10.08 11.53
CA PHE A 138 5.66 -11.09 11.52
C PHE A 138 5.31 -12.28 12.42
N PRO A 139 5.73 -13.50 12.02
CA PRO A 139 5.75 -14.65 12.91
C PRO A 139 6.55 -14.36 14.17
N GLN A 140 6.11 -14.95 15.29
CA GLN A 140 6.68 -14.72 16.62
C GLN A 140 8.19 -15.00 16.67
N ASP A 141 8.62 -16.16 16.16
CA ASP A 141 10.03 -16.55 16.15
C ASP A 141 10.90 -15.57 15.37
N ILE A 142 10.41 -15.11 14.22
CA ILE A 142 11.12 -14.14 13.37
C ILE A 142 11.26 -12.82 14.11
N PHE A 143 10.19 -12.33 14.73
CA PHE A 143 10.23 -11.10 15.51
C PHE A 143 11.23 -11.20 16.67
N TYR A 144 11.24 -12.32 17.39
CA TYR A 144 12.12 -12.51 18.56
C TYR A 144 13.60 -12.47 18.16
N VAL A 145 13.95 -13.14 17.06
CA VAL A 145 15.32 -13.08 16.51
C VAL A 145 15.72 -11.63 16.20
N ARG A 146 14.80 -10.81 15.68
CA ARG A 146 15.07 -9.40 15.39
C ARG A 146 15.28 -8.58 16.65
N VAL A 147 14.45 -8.77 17.68
CA VAL A 147 14.60 -8.12 18.99
C VAL A 147 15.97 -8.42 19.58
N HIS A 148 16.35 -9.70 19.68
CA HIS A 148 17.64 -10.09 20.24
C HIS A 148 18.83 -9.59 19.42
N ALA A 149 18.75 -9.64 18.08
CA ALA A 149 19.80 -9.10 17.22
C ALA A 149 19.97 -7.59 17.43
N LYS A 150 18.87 -6.86 17.62
CA LYS A 150 18.92 -5.41 17.82
C LYS A 150 19.52 -5.04 19.18
N LYS A 151 19.10 -5.74 20.26
CA LYS A 151 19.68 -5.58 21.60
C LYS A 151 21.19 -5.86 21.60
N ARG A 152 21.61 -6.98 21.02
CA ARG A 152 23.04 -7.33 20.91
C ARG A 152 23.84 -6.23 20.21
N LYS A 153 23.34 -5.74 19.06
CA LYS A 153 24.00 -4.66 18.32
C LYS A 153 24.18 -3.39 19.18
N GLN A 154 23.17 -3.02 19.97
CA GLN A 154 23.25 -1.86 20.86
C GLN A 154 24.30 -2.08 21.97
N MET A 155 24.27 -3.24 22.63
CA MET A 155 25.22 -3.59 23.69
C MET A 155 26.66 -3.64 23.17
N GLU A 156 26.89 -4.28 22.02
CA GLU A 156 28.19 -4.36 21.37
C GLU A 156 28.72 -2.97 21.03
N GLN A 157 27.87 -2.09 20.48
CA GLN A 157 28.25 -0.71 20.17
C GLN A 157 28.68 0.04 21.44
N THR A 158 27.91 -0.05 22.53
CA THR A 158 28.27 0.57 23.81
C THR A 158 29.58 0.01 24.36
N PHE A 159 29.78 -1.31 24.27
CA PHE A 159 31.01 -1.97 24.69
C PHE A 159 32.23 -1.47 23.92
N TRP A 160 32.14 -1.37 22.59
CA TRP A 160 33.25 -0.89 21.76
C TRP A 160 33.59 0.57 22.05
N ILE A 161 32.60 1.42 22.31
CA ILE A 161 32.82 2.81 22.72
C ILE A 161 33.59 2.85 24.06
N ALA A 162 33.13 2.10 25.06
CA ALA A 162 33.77 2.03 26.37
C ALA A 162 35.22 1.52 26.27
N LYS A 163 35.44 0.46 25.48
CA LYS A 163 36.77 -0.10 25.22
C LYS A 163 37.69 0.93 24.57
N ARG A 164 37.22 1.63 23.54
CA ARG A 164 37.97 2.69 22.85
C ARG A 164 38.36 3.81 23.81
N ASN A 165 37.42 4.28 24.63
CA ASN A 165 37.65 5.36 25.60
C ASN A 165 38.69 4.96 26.65
N LYS A 166 38.63 3.71 27.15
CA LYS A 166 39.62 3.17 28.08
C LYS A 166 41.03 3.15 27.47
N THR A 167 41.16 2.71 26.23
CA THR A 167 42.45 2.69 25.52
C THR A 167 42.98 4.11 25.28
N ALA A 168 42.12 5.04 24.88
CA ALA A 168 42.49 6.45 24.68
C ALA A 168 42.99 7.09 25.99
N LEU A 169 42.30 6.85 27.10
CA LEU A 169 42.71 7.33 28.42
C LEU A 169 44.08 6.78 28.83
N GLN A 170 44.30 5.47 28.64
CA GLN A 170 45.59 4.84 28.95
C GLN A 170 46.74 5.44 28.14
N ARG A 171 46.52 5.71 26.85
CA ARG A 171 47.53 6.37 26.00
C ARG A 171 47.85 7.77 26.53
N HIS A 172 46.82 8.58 26.80
CA HIS A 172 47.00 9.93 27.34
C HIS A 172 47.75 9.94 28.69
N LEU A 173 47.45 9.00 29.58
CA LEU A 173 48.16 8.86 30.86
C LEU A 173 49.63 8.48 30.68
N LYS A 174 49.96 7.62 29.71
CA LYS A 174 51.35 7.26 29.38
C LYS A 174 52.12 8.45 28.82
N GLU A 175 51.56 9.15 27.85
CA GLU A 175 52.15 10.36 27.25
C GLU A 175 52.41 11.42 28.33
N ALA A 176 51.42 11.69 29.19
CA ALA A 176 51.58 12.64 30.29
C ALA A 176 52.69 12.24 31.27
N ALA A 177 52.87 10.94 31.54
CA ALA A 177 53.95 10.44 32.39
C ALA A 177 55.32 10.61 31.73
N GLU A 178 55.44 10.36 30.43
CA GLU A 178 56.67 10.59 29.65
C GLU A 178 57.04 12.07 29.61
N PHE A 179 56.09 12.96 29.33
CA PHE A 179 56.32 14.41 29.38
C PHE A 179 56.81 14.89 30.75
N ARG A 180 56.27 14.35 31.85
CA ARG A 180 56.72 14.69 33.21
C ARG A 180 58.16 14.23 33.46
N LYS A 181 58.53 13.02 33.02
CA LYS A 181 59.90 12.49 33.14
C LYS A 181 60.89 13.35 32.35
N ASN A 182 60.57 13.67 31.09
CA ASN A 182 61.42 14.50 30.24
C ASN A 182 61.61 15.91 30.82
N ARG A 183 60.57 16.51 31.42
CA ARG A 183 60.67 17.82 32.07
C ARG A 183 61.51 17.79 33.35
N ALA A 184 61.51 16.70 34.11
CA ALA A 184 62.31 16.55 35.32
C ALA A 184 63.80 16.35 35.00
N GLY A 185 64.15 15.64 33.92
CA GLY A 185 65.54 15.42 33.50
C GLY A 185 66.27 16.65 32.94
N ILE A 186 65.55 17.67 32.49
CA ILE A 186 66.14 18.92 31.96
C ILE A 186 66.56 19.89 33.08
N LYS A 187 66.16 19.64 34.34
CA LYS A 187 66.44 20.52 35.49
C LYS A 187 67.61 20.05 36.38
N SER A 188 68.36 19.03 35.98
CA SER A 188 69.57 18.54 36.66
C SER A 188 70.81 18.91 35.86
#